data_AF-A0A3C0PQ17-F1
#
_entry.id   AF-A0A3C0PQ17-F1
#
_cell.length_a   1.000
_cell.length_b   1.000
_cell.length_c   1.000
_cell.angle_alpha   90.00
_cell.angle_beta   90.00
_cell.angle_gamma   90.00
#
_symmetry.space_group_name_H-M   'P 1'
#
loop_
_entity.id
_entity.type
_entity.pdbx_description
1 polymer ?
#
loop_
_entity_poly.entity_id
_entity_poly.type
_entity_poly.pdbx_seq_one_letter_code
_entity_poly.pdbx_strand_id
1 'polypeptide(L)'
;MFLSVFDMFKVGIGPSSSHTMGPMLAAGMFLDLLRESLFEPTGLRAQLHGSLAFTGIGHATDRAILLGLAGFRPATFNASEGEKALSLIKNDKVVNPDGLPQMKIDPASDILFDYGPALPGHANGLILIATDQQGDVLMQQTYYSVGGGFVVTEEEMTSGRAVGDLAHYPHEFETASALLEICVKTGKSITEIKRENELSRRSAFELDRGLAEIWDVMSSCIDRGLVTDGILPGGLNVKRRAKGIHDSLVSERGINLSAPHTINDWMSVYAMAVNEENAAGGQVVTAP
;
A
#
# COMPACT_ATOMS: atom_id res chain seq x y z
N MET A 1 9.97 19.95 -0.47
CA MET A 1 9.36 18.80 0.22
C MET A 1 10.45 17.85 0.65
N PHE A 2 10.53 17.50 1.92
CA PHE A 2 11.37 16.44 2.43
C PHE A 2 10.72 15.09 2.08
N LEU A 3 11.47 14.20 1.43
CA LEU A 3 11.08 12.82 1.16
C LEU A 3 11.90 11.90 2.04
N SER A 4 11.27 11.28 3.03
CA SER A 4 11.86 10.30 3.93
C SER A 4 12.16 8.98 3.19
N VAL A 5 13.13 8.21 3.68
CA VAL A 5 13.30 6.81 3.27
C VAL A 5 12.01 6.00 3.50
N PHE A 6 11.24 6.33 4.54
CA PHE A 6 9.94 5.71 4.83
C PHE A 6 8.81 6.19 3.91
N ASP A 7 9.01 7.27 3.16
CA ASP A 7 8.07 7.69 2.10
C ASP A 7 8.27 6.87 0.82
N MET A 8 9.50 6.36 0.62
CA MET A 8 9.84 5.47 -0.48
C MET A 8 9.52 4.02 -0.14
N PHE A 9 9.94 3.54 1.03
CA PHE A 9 9.77 2.14 1.39
C PHE A 9 8.67 1.99 2.43
N LYS A 10 7.45 1.66 1.97
CA LYS A 10 6.28 1.50 2.83
C LYS A 10 5.85 0.05 2.91
N VAL A 11 5.67 -0.45 4.14
CA VAL A 11 5.02 -1.74 4.37
C VAL A 11 3.57 -1.65 3.92
N GLY A 12 3.16 -2.66 3.16
CA GLY A 12 1.96 -2.59 2.36
C GLY A 12 1.41 -3.95 1.96
N ILE A 13 0.42 -3.92 1.08
CA ILE A 13 -0.18 -5.11 0.47
C ILE A 13 -0.20 -4.98 -1.05
N GLY A 14 0.05 -6.09 -1.72
CA GLY A 14 -0.11 -6.18 -3.17
C GLY A 14 -1.57 -6.28 -3.60
N PRO A 15 -1.86 -6.25 -4.92
CA PRO A 15 -0.89 -6.18 -6.00
C PRO A 15 -0.47 -4.76 -6.42
N SER A 16 -1.17 -3.71 -5.96
CA SER A 16 -0.98 -2.35 -6.48
C SER A 16 -0.97 -1.28 -5.39
N SER A 17 0.05 -0.41 -5.41
CA SER A 17 0.12 0.73 -4.50
C SER A 17 -1.00 1.74 -4.76
N SER A 18 -1.43 1.92 -6.01
CA SER A 18 -2.47 2.91 -6.39
C SER A 18 -3.89 2.33 -6.38
N HIS A 19 -4.04 1.04 -6.65
CA HIS A 19 -5.35 0.40 -6.77
C HIS A 19 -5.69 -0.53 -5.59
N THR A 20 -4.73 -0.81 -4.71
CA THR A 20 -4.95 -1.63 -3.51
C THR A 20 -4.62 -0.84 -2.25
N MET A 21 -3.36 -0.41 -2.08
CA MET A 21 -2.98 0.32 -0.87
C MET A 21 -3.66 1.68 -0.73
N GLY A 22 -3.67 2.50 -1.79
CA GLY A 22 -4.31 3.81 -1.77
C GLY A 22 -5.78 3.75 -1.33
N PRO A 23 -6.63 2.94 -1.99
CA PRO A 23 -8.03 2.79 -1.60
C PRO A 23 -8.23 2.28 -0.16
N MET A 24 -7.38 1.36 0.31
CA MET A 24 -7.41 0.89 1.69
C MET A 24 -7.04 1.99 2.69
N LEU A 25 -6.04 2.82 2.37
CA LEU A 25 -5.64 3.98 3.17
C LEU A 25 -6.73 5.04 3.19
N ALA A 26 -7.33 5.35 2.04
CA ALA A 26 -8.45 6.29 1.93
C ALA A 26 -9.64 5.86 2.79
N ALA A 27 -9.99 4.57 2.76
CA ALA A 27 -11.01 4.00 3.64
C ALA A 27 -10.64 4.16 5.12
N GLY A 28 -9.37 3.95 5.48
CA GLY A 28 -8.89 4.21 6.83
C GLY A 28 -9.02 5.67 7.26
N MET A 29 -8.57 6.60 6.43
CA MET A 29 -8.69 8.05 6.65
C MET A 29 -10.14 8.49 6.80
N PHE A 30 -11.05 7.87 6.04
CA PHE A 30 -12.48 8.15 6.15
C PHE A 30 -13.05 7.70 7.49
N LEU A 31 -12.64 6.53 8.01
CA LEU A 31 -13.00 6.13 9.37
C LEU A 31 -12.45 7.10 10.42
N ASP A 32 -11.23 7.61 10.23
CA ASP A 32 -10.64 8.60 11.15
C ASP A 32 -11.47 9.89 11.15
N LEU A 33 -11.89 10.37 9.96
CA LEU A 33 -12.80 11.51 9.81
C LEU A 33 -14.17 11.26 10.49
N LEU A 34 -14.73 10.06 10.37
CA LEU A 34 -16.00 9.70 11.01
C LEU A 34 -15.89 9.69 12.54
N ARG A 35 -14.75 9.31 13.12
CA ARG A 35 -14.55 9.34 14.58
C ARG A 35 -14.52 10.75 15.15
N GLU A 36 -14.15 11.73 14.34
CA GLU A 36 -14.17 13.15 14.71
C GLU A 36 -15.55 13.80 14.48
N SER A 37 -16.46 13.09 13.80
CA SER A 37 -17.81 13.55 13.51
C SER A 37 -18.72 13.44 14.74
N LEU A 38 -19.70 14.35 14.83
CA LEU A 38 -20.77 14.30 15.83
C LEU A 38 -21.93 13.37 15.42
N PHE A 39 -21.91 12.87 14.18
CA PHE A 39 -22.96 12.01 13.64
C PHE A 39 -22.60 10.54 13.76
N GLU A 40 -23.57 9.70 14.11
CA GLU A 40 -23.41 8.24 14.16
C GLU A 40 -23.91 7.62 12.85
N PRO A 41 -23.01 7.23 11.93
CA PRO A 41 -23.41 6.59 10.68
C PRO A 41 -23.93 5.18 10.93
N THR A 42 -24.88 4.75 10.10
CA THR A 42 -25.41 3.37 10.13
C THR A 42 -25.13 2.58 8.85
N GLY A 43 -24.67 3.27 7.80
CA GLY A 43 -24.32 2.67 6.51
C GLY A 43 -23.11 3.32 5.86
N LEU A 44 -22.45 2.58 4.97
CA LEU A 44 -21.29 3.01 4.20
C LEU A 44 -21.48 2.67 2.73
N ARG A 45 -20.96 3.53 1.84
CA ARG A 45 -20.87 3.29 0.40
C ARG A 45 -19.53 3.77 -0.13
N ALA A 46 -19.08 3.16 -1.23
CA ALA A 46 -17.90 3.56 -1.97
C ALA A 46 -18.21 3.64 -3.46
N GLN A 47 -17.70 4.67 -4.13
CA GLN A 47 -17.80 4.83 -5.58
C GLN A 47 -16.40 4.97 -6.16
N LEU A 48 -16.03 4.05 -7.04
CA LEU A 48 -14.76 4.06 -7.75
C LEU A 48 -14.98 4.72 -9.12
N HIS A 49 -14.10 5.63 -9.52
CA HIS A 49 -14.18 6.34 -10.79
C HIS A 49 -12.89 6.22 -11.61
N GLY A 50 -13.01 6.42 -12.93
CA GLY A 50 -11.87 6.43 -13.84
C GLY A 50 -11.09 5.11 -13.82
N SER A 51 -9.76 5.18 -13.89
CA SER A 51 -8.90 3.98 -13.95
C SER A 51 -9.14 3.02 -12.77
N LEU A 52 -9.48 3.56 -11.60
CA LEU A 52 -9.79 2.77 -10.41
C LEU A 52 -11.03 1.89 -10.63
N ALA A 53 -12.05 2.39 -11.33
CA ALA A 53 -13.22 1.62 -11.69
C ALA A 53 -12.91 0.56 -12.77
N PHE A 54 -12.20 0.96 -13.83
CA PHE A 54 -11.93 0.08 -14.98
C PHE A 54 -11.01 -1.10 -14.67
N THR A 55 -10.06 -0.93 -13.76
CA THR A 55 -9.06 -1.96 -13.45
C THR A 55 -9.17 -2.52 -12.03
N GLY A 56 -10.07 -1.97 -11.20
CA GLY A 56 -10.12 -2.27 -9.77
C GLY A 56 -10.41 -3.74 -9.46
N ILE A 57 -11.21 -4.44 -10.27
CA ILE A 57 -11.46 -5.87 -10.09
C ILE A 57 -10.16 -6.69 -10.20
N GLY A 58 -9.33 -6.39 -11.20
CA GLY A 58 -8.05 -7.07 -11.40
C GLY A 58 -7.02 -6.74 -10.31
N HIS A 59 -7.18 -5.59 -9.65
CA HIS A 59 -6.33 -5.14 -8.55
C HIS A 59 -6.92 -5.39 -7.14
N ALA A 60 -8.08 -6.06 -7.07
CA ALA A 60 -8.81 -6.31 -5.83
C ALA A 60 -9.09 -5.02 -5.02
N THR A 61 -9.47 -3.94 -5.71
CA THR A 61 -9.73 -2.64 -5.09
C THR A 61 -10.96 -2.65 -4.18
N ASP A 62 -12.01 -3.36 -4.58
CA ASP A 62 -13.19 -3.63 -3.76
C ASP A 62 -12.80 -4.28 -2.42
N ARG A 63 -12.00 -5.34 -2.48
CA ARG A 63 -11.46 -6.03 -1.30
C ARG A 63 -10.67 -5.07 -0.42
N ALA A 64 -9.81 -4.24 -1.02
CA ALA A 64 -8.99 -3.27 -0.29
C ALA A 64 -9.84 -2.22 0.44
N ILE A 65 -10.90 -1.70 -0.19
CA ILE A 65 -11.84 -0.76 0.41
C ILE A 65 -12.56 -1.44 1.59
N LEU A 66 -13.09 -2.65 1.41
CA LEU A 66 -13.79 -3.38 2.47
C LEU A 66 -12.89 -3.63 3.70
N LEU A 67 -11.63 -4.04 3.47
CA LEU A 67 -10.66 -4.20 4.55
C LEU A 67 -10.36 -2.88 5.27
N GLY A 68 -10.17 -1.79 4.52
CA GLY A 68 -9.94 -0.48 5.10
C GLY A 68 -11.14 0.02 5.93
N LEU A 69 -12.37 -0.18 5.43
CA LEU A 69 -13.62 0.16 6.13
C LEU A 69 -13.89 -0.78 7.33
N ALA A 70 -13.29 -1.96 7.36
CA ALA A 70 -13.28 -2.83 8.52
C ALA A 70 -12.20 -2.46 9.56
N GLY A 71 -11.41 -1.42 9.31
CA GLY A 71 -10.40 -0.90 10.24
C GLY A 71 -8.97 -1.39 9.99
N PHE A 72 -8.74 -2.25 9.00
CA PHE A 72 -7.38 -2.70 8.69
C PHE A 72 -6.55 -1.57 8.07
N ARG A 73 -5.23 -1.63 8.24
CA ARG A 73 -4.26 -0.72 7.62
C ARG A 73 -3.20 -1.55 6.87
N PRO A 74 -2.71 -1.10 5.70
CA PRO A 74 -1.73 -1.86 4.92
C PRO A 74 -0.46 -2.22 5.72
N ALA A 75 0.04 -1.27 6.53
CA ALA A 75 1.28 -1.44 7.29
C ALA A 75 1.21 -2.56 8.34
N THR A 76 0.04 -2.77 8.96
CA THR A 76 -0.18 -3.76 10.03
C THR A 76 -1.05 -4.92 9.57
N PHE A 77 -1.22 -5.09 8.25
CA PHE A 77 -2.17 -6.05 7.71
C PHE A 77 -1.79 -7.49 8.02
N ASN A 78 -2.73 -8.22 8.64
CA ASN A 78 -2.66 -9.66 8.82
C ASN A 78 -3.60 -10.35 7.81
N ALA A 79 -3.04 -11.16 6.91
CA ALA A 79 -3.82 -11.82 5.86
C ALA A 79 -4.91 -12.75 6.41
N SER A 80 -4.63 -13.51 7.47
CA SER A 80 -5.62 -14.44 8.05
C SER A 80 -6.79 -13.72 8.69
N GLU A 81 -6.53 -12.61 9.38
CA GLU A 81 -7.57 -11.79 9.99
C GLU A 81 -8.38 -11.04 8.93
N GLY A 82 -7.71 -10.53 7.88
CA GLY A 82 -8.37 -9.91 6.74
C GLY A 82 -9.34 -10.85 6.01
N GLU A 83 -8.95 -12.10 5.76
CA GLU A 83 -9.87 -13.09 5.14
C GLU A 83 -11.09 -13.40 6.02
N LYS A 84 -10.90 -13.47 7.34
CA LYS A 84 -12.01 -13.65 8.29
C LYS A 84 -12.95 -12.45 8.23
N ALA A 85 -12.42 -11.23 8.26
CA ALA A 85 -13.21 -10.00 8.16
C ALA A 85 -14.00 -9.94 6.85
N LEU A 86 -13.38 -10.23 5.72
CA LEU A 86 -14.06 -10.26 4.42
C LEU A 86 -15.16 -11.32 4.34
N SER A 87 -14.93 -12.49 4.94
CA SER A 87 -15.94 -13.55 5.03
C SER A 87 -17.14 -13.11 5.88
N LEU A 88 -16.90 -12.40 6.99
CA LEU A 88 -17.96 -11.82 7.82
C LEU A 88 -18.74 -10.74 7.07
N ILE A 89 -18.05 -9.79 6.42
CA ILE A 89 -18.69 -8.74 5.63
C ILE A 89 -19.56 -9.34 4.52
N LYS A 90 -19.08 -10.39 3.84
CA LYS A 90 -19.83 -11.05 2.78
C LYS A 90 -21.14 -11.67 3.29
N ASN A 91 -21.15 -12.23 4.49
CA ASN A 91 -22.31 -12.93 5.05
C ASN A 91 -23.26 -11.96 5.76
N ASP A 92 -22.71 -11.07 6.57
CA ASP A 92 -23.46 -10.26 7.53
C ASP A 92 -23.70 -8.83 7.00
N LYS A 93 -22.97 -8.42 5.96
CA LYS A 93 -23.08 -7.11 5.30
C LYS A 93 -22.87 -5.93 6.26
N VAL A 94 -21.95 -6.10 7.19
CA VAL A 94 -21.59 -5.10 8.21
C VAL A 94 -20.09 -5.04 8.45
N VAL A 95 -19.62 -3.87 8.89
CA VAL A 95 -18.28 -3.66 9.43
C VAL A 95 -18.37 -3.10 10.85
N ASN A 96 -17.37 -3.43 11.67
CA ASN A 96 -17.28 -2.99 13.07
C ASN A 96 -15.89 -2.39 13.37
N PRO A 97 -15.52 -1.26 12.75
CA PRO A 97 -14.23 -0.64 13.01
C PRO A 97 -14.17 -0.07 14.44
N ASP A 98 -13.01 -0.18 15.09
CA ASP A 98 -12.82 0.27 16.47
C ASP A 98 -13.18 1.75 16.64
N GLY A 99 -13.91 2.07 17.72
CA GLY A 99 -14.30 3.44 18.05
C GLY A 99 -15.45 4.02 17.21
N LEU A 100 -16.11 3.20 16.39
CA LEU A 100 -17.29 3.57 15.61
C LEU A 100 -18.43 2.56 15.83
N PRO A 101 -19.70 2.95 15.60
CA PRO A 101 -20.81 2.01 15.61
C PRO A 101 -20.68 0.98 14.48
N GLN A 102 -21.41 -0.13 14.61
CA GLN A 102 -21.60 -1.07 13.49
C GLN A 102 -22.27 -0.35 12.32
N MET A 103 -21.69 -0.48 11.13
CA MET A 103 -22.21 0.12 9.90
C MET A 103 -22.51 -0.95 8.87
N LYS A 104 -23.63 -0.81 8.15
CA LYS A 104 -24.02 -1.67 7.05
C LYS A 104 -23.21 -1.35 5.80
N ILE A 105 -22.79 -2.39 5.10
CA ILE A 105 -22.18 -2.31 3.78
C ILE A 105 -22.40 -3.63 3.06
N ASP A 106 -23.23 -3.61 2.01
CA ASP A 106 -23.42 -4.73 1.10
C ASP A 106 -22.43 -4.60 -0.07
N PRO A 107 -21.40 -5.46 -0.16
CA PRO A 107 -20.40 -5.36 -1.22
C PRO A 107 -20.98 -5.33 -2.64
N ALA A 108 -22.16 -5.93 -2.86
CA ALA A 108 -22.77 -6.02 -4.19
C ALA A 108 -23.46 -4.72 -4.63
N SER A 109 -23.99 -3.93 -3.70
CA SER A 109 -24.74 -2.69 -4.02
C SER A 109 -24.04 -1.41 -3.57
N ASP A 110 -23.24 -1.48 -2.51
CA ASP A 110 -22.65 -0.31 -1.87
C ASP A 110 -21.21 -0.04 -2.33
N ILE A 111 -20.57 -0.99 -3.04
CA ILE A 111 -19.30 -0.76 -3.75
C ILE A 111 -19.60 -0.61 -5.25
N LEU A 112 -19.69 0.64 -5.71
CA LEU A 112 -20.04 0.96 -7.09
C LEU A 112 -18.79 1.20 -7.93
N PHE A 113 -18.65 0.43 -9.01
CA PHE A 113 -17.70 0.72 -10.08
C PHE A 113 -18.37 1.63 -11.11
N ASP A 114 -18.10 2.94 -11.03
CA ASP A 114 -18.62 3.91 -11.99
C ASP A 114 -17.69 3.99 -13.21
N TYR A 115 -18.14 3.36 -14.31
CA TYR A 115 -17.47 3.37 -15.61
C TYR A 115 -17.71 4.65 -16.43
N GLY A 116 -18.28 5.68 -15.80
CA GLY A 116 -18.38 7.03 -16.34
C GLY A 116 -17.02 7.75 -16.44
N PRO A 117 -17.04 9.08 -16.63
CA PRO A 117 -15.82 9.87 -16.72
C PRO A 117 -15.03 9.82 -15.40
N ALA A 118 -13.71 9.99 -15.49
CA ALA A 118 -12.88 10.21 -14.30
C ALA A 118 -13.29 11.50 -13.57
N LEU A 119 -13.09 11.51 -12.26
CA LEU A 119 -13.23 12.72 -11.46
C LEU A 119 -12.19 13.77 -11.89
N PRO A 120 -12.48 15.09 -11.76
CA PRO A 120 -11.63 16.14 -12.32
C PRO A 120 -10.19 16.17 -11.78
N GLY A 121 -9.96 15.78 -10.51
CA GLY A 121 -8.66 15.91 -9.88
C GLY A 121 -7.63 14.88 -10.32
N HIS A 122 -8.02 13.62 -10.53
CA HIS A 122 -7.12 12.54 -10.93
C HIS A 122 -7.90 11.32 -11.47
N ALA A 123 -7.26 10.52 -12.33
CA ALA A 123 -7.88 9.35 -12.94
C ALA A 123 -8.23 8.23 -11.95
N ASN A 124 -7.59 8.18 -10.78
CA ASN A 124 -7.88 7.23 -9.72
C ASN A 124 -8.71 7.91 -8.62
N GLY A 125 -10.00 8.09 -8.88
CA GLY A 125 -10.94 8.73 -7.96
C GLY A 125 -11.70 7.72 -7.11
N LEU A 126 -11.85 8.01 -5.83
CA LEU A 126 -12.65 7.25 -4.87
C LEU A 126 -13.51 8.21 -4.05
N ILE A 127 -14.82 7.97 -4.01
CA ILE A 127 -15.73 8.70 -3.13
C ILE A 127 -16.21 7.74 -2.05
N LEU A 128 -15.99 8.11 -0.78
CA LEU A 128 -16.48 7.37 0.38
C LEU A 128 -17.63 8.14 1.03
N ILE A 129 -18.69 7.42 1.37
CA ILE A 129 -19.97 7.98 1.80
C ILE A 129 -20.42 7.25 3.06
N ALA A 130 -20.85 8.01 4.06
CA ALA A 130 -21.50 7.50 5.25
C ALA A 130 -22.96 7.96 5.28
N THR A 131 -23.87 7.06 5.64
CA THR A 131 -25.32 7.29 5.61
C THR A 131 -26.00 7.03 6.94
N ASP A 132 -27.15 7.65 7.16
CA ASP A 132 -28.04 7.32 8.25
C ASP A 132 -28.88 6.06 7.97
N GLN A 133 -29.86 5.78 8.84
CA GLN A 133 -30.71 4.59 8.77
C GLN A 133 -31.68 4.62 7.59
N GLN A 134 -32.06 5.81 7.12
CA GLN A 134 -32.92 6.06 5.97
C GLN A 134 -32.14 5.99 4.66
N GLY A 135 -30.82 6.07 4.73
CA GLY A 135 -29.91 6.04 3.59
C GLY A 135 -29.53 7.43 3.08
N ASP A 136 -29.85 8.47 3.85
CA ASP A 136 -29.45 9.85 3.57
C ASP A 136 -27.97 10.05 3.88
N VAL A 137 -27.30 10.88 3.10
CA VAL A 137 -25.86 11.12 3.22
C VAL A 137 -25.58 12.02 4.42
N LEU A 138 -24.83 11.48 5.40
CA LEU A 138 -24.34 12.23 6.54
C LEU A 138 -22.98 12.87 6.25
N MET A 139 -22.14 12.16 5.50
CA MET A 139 -20.80 12.60 5.17
C MET A 139 -20.36 11.97 3.85
N GLN A 140 -19.62 12.73 3.06
CA GLN A 140 -18.99 12.28 1.84
C GLN A 140 -17.61 12.91 1.73
N GLN A 141 -16.61 12.12 1.35
CA GLN A 141 -15.27 12.60 1.09
C GLN A 141 -14.72 12.01 -0.21
N THR A 142 -14.16 12.88 -1.05
CA THR A 142 -13.47 12.50 -2.28
C THR A 142 -11.98 12.36 -2.00
N TYR A 143 -11.42 11.23 -2.44
CA TYR A 143 -10.00 10.89 -2.35
C TYR A 143 -9.44 10.55 -3.74
N TYR A 144 -8.15 10.87 -3.92
CA TYR A 144 -7.40 10.54 -5.12
C TYR A 144 -6.17 9.72 -4.75
N SER A 145 -6.01 8.53 -5.37
CA SER A 145 -4.78 7.75 -5.22
C SER A 145 -3.77 8.13 -6.30
N VAL A 146 -2.74 8.88 -5.92
CA VAL A 146 -1.80 9.56 -6.84
C VAL A 146 -0.50 8.76 -7.09
N GLY A 147 -0.40 7.53 -6.58
CA GLY A 147 0.77 6.64 -6.75
C GLY A 147 1.65 6.55 -5.49
N GLY A 148 2.54 5.56 -5.42
CA GLY A 148 3.44 5.34 -4.26
C GLY A 148 2.72 5.09 -2.92
N GLY A 149 1.45 4.68 -2.98
CA GLY A 149 0.59 4.53 -1.80
C GLY A 149 0.16 5.85 -1.16
N PHE A 150 0.33 6.99 -1.85
CA PHE A 150 -0.18 8.27 -1.39
C PHE A 150 -1.64 8.48 -1.78
N VAL A 151 -2.38 9.11 -0.87
CA VAL A 151 -3.79 9.49 -1.03
C VAL A 151 -3.89 10.96 -0.64
N VAL A 152 -4.63 11.72 -1.44
CA VAL A 152 -4.92 13.13 -1.18
C VAL A 152 -6.41 13.38 -1.31
N THR A 153 -6.94 14.35 -0.57
CA THR A 153 -8.33 14.76 -0.72
C THR A 153 -8.51 15.74 -1.88
N GLU A 154 -9.77 15.98 -2.27
CA GLU A 154 -10.09 16.99 -3.28
C GLU A 154 -9.74 18.41 -2.82
N GLU A 155 -9.93 18.72 -1.55
CA GLU A 155 -9.55 20.00 -0.95
C GLU A 155 -8.04 20.20 -0.99
N GLU A 156 -7.25 19.16 -0.69
CA GLU A 156 -5.79 19.21 -0.76
C GLU A 156 -5.31 19.48 -2.19
N MET A 157 -5.88 18.79 -3.18
CA MET A 157 -5.55 18.97 -4.60
C MET A 157 -5.91 20.36 -5.13
N THR A 158 -7.09 20.88 -4.78
CA THR A 158 -7.58 22.18 -5.28
C THR A 158 -6.92 23.37 -4.59
N SER A 159 -6.49 23.22 -3.34
CA SER A 159 -5.84 24.29 -2.57
C SER A 159 -4.49 24.74 -3.14
N GLY A 160 -3.87 23.94 -4.03
CA GLY A 160 -2.54 24.20 -4.59
C GLY A 160 -1.42 24.28 -3.54
N ARG A 161 -1.71 23.93 -2.28
CA ARG A 161 -0.69 23.84 -1.23
C ARG A 161 0.21 22.65 -1.55
N ALA A 162 1.51 22.86 -1.48
CA ALA A 162 2.44 21.75 -1.61
C ALA A 162 2.14 20.73 -0.50
N VAL A 163 1.68 19.54 -0.90
CA VAL A 163 1.40 18.44 0.02
C VAL A 163 2.73 17.81 0.43
N GLY A 164 2.86 17.46 1.71
CA GLY A 164 4.06 16.84 2.28
C GLY A 164 4.83 17.74 3.23
N ASP A 165 5.98 17.26 3.69
CA ASP A 165 6.81 17.95 4.67
C ASP A 165 7.60 19.10 4.02
N LEU A 166 7.20 20.33 4.29
CA LEU A 166 7.83 21.54 3.76
C LEU A 166 8.78 22.21 4.76
N ALA A 167 8.95 21.67 5.96
CA ALA A 167 9.83 22.26 6.94
C ALA A 167 11.28 22.10 6.50
N HIS A 168 12.12 23.08 6.86
CA HIS A 168 13.55 23.03 6.54
C HIS A 168 14.21 21.76 7.09
N TYR A 169 15.20 21.24 6.37
CA TYR A 169 16.01 20.10 6.79
C TYR A 169 17.52 20.35 6.51
N PRO A 170 18.45 19.69 7.22
CA PRO A 170 19.86 20.09 7.29
C PRO A 170 20.57 20.26 5.94
N HIS A 171 20.33 19.35 5.01
CA HIS A 171 20.99 19.33 3.70
C HIS A 171 19.95 19.24 2.59
N GLU A 172 19.42 20.39 2.19
CA GLU A 172 18.45 20.50 1.09
C GLU A 172 19.14 20.39 -0.27
N PHE A 173 18.61 19.56 -1.15
CA PHE A 173 19.09 19.42 -2.53
C PHE A 173 17.93 19.03 -3.46
N GLU A 174 17.98 19.56 -4.69
CA GLU A 174 16.99 19.27 -5.74
C GLU A 174 17.62 18.56 -6.95
N THR A 175 18.96 18.49 -7.00
CA THR A 175 19.70 17.88 -8.10
C THR A 175 20.83 17.00 -7.58
N ALA A 176 21.24 16.02 -8.41
CA ALA A 176 22.40 15.19 -8.12
C ALA A 176 23.67 16.03 -7.97
N SER A 177 23.85 17.08 -8.77
CA SER A 177 25.00 18.00 -8.65
C SER A 177 25.03 18.71 -7.30
N ALA A 178 23.90 19.25 -6.84
CA ALA A 178 23.81 19.90 -5.53
C ALA A 178 24.12 18.92 -4.38
N LEU A 179 23.63 17.68 -4.46
CA LEU A 179 23.96 16.64 -3.47
C LEU A 179 25.46 16.34 -3.44
N LEU A 180 26.11 16.22 -4.60
CA LEU A 180 27.55 15.98 -4.69
C LEU A 180 28.37 17.17 -4.16
N GLU A 181 27.94 18.41 -4.42
CA GLU A 181 28.56 19.61 -3.86
C GLU A 181 28.48 19.63 -2.33
N ILE A 182 27.34 19.22 -1.75
CA ILE A 182 27.18 19.07 -0.30
C ILE A 182 28.14 18.01 0.23
N CYS A 183 28.25 16.84 -0.43
CA CYS A 183 29.18 15.78 -0.02
C CYS A 183 30.63 16.28 -0.01
N VAL A 184 31.06 16.99 -1.07
CA VAL A 184 32.40 17.58 -1.16
C VAL A 184 32.63 18.62 -0.07
N LYS A 185 31.66 19.53 0.15
CA LYS A 185 31.76 20.61 1.14
C LYS A 185 31.83 20.09 2.58
N THR A 186 31.11 19.01 2.88
CA THR A 186 31.00 18.45 4.24
C THR A 186 31.98 17.32 4.52
N GLY A 187 32.55 16.70 3.48
CA GLY A 187 33.36 15.49 3.59
C GLY A 187 32.55 14.23 3.92
N LYS A 188 31.22 14.27 3.84
CA LYS A 188 30.31 13.16 4.17
C LYS A 188 29.85 12.43 2.92
N SER A 189 29.57 11.13 3.07
CA SER A 189 28.93 10.31 2.04
C SER A 189 27.45 10.67 1.86
N ILE A 190 26.86 10.27 0.73
CA ILE A 190 25.42 10.43 0.46
C ILE A 190 24.57 9.81 1.59
N THR A 191 24.98 8.64 2.10
CA THR A 191 24.27 7.94 3.18
C THR A 191 24.31 8.74 4.48
N GLU A 192 25.44 9.34 4.83
CA GLU A 192 25.56 10.18 6.02
C GLU A 192 24.74 11.47 5.88
N ILE A 193 24.80 12.13 4.72
CA ILE A 193 23.96 13.30 4.42
C ILE A 193 22.47 12.95 4.56
N LYS A 194 22.05 11.83 3.96
CA LYS A 194 20.65 11.40 4.03
C LYS A 194 20.26 11.03 5.46
N ARG A 195 21.11 10.34 6.20
CA ARG A 195 20.89 10.01 7.62
C ARG A 195 20.70 11.26 8.46
N GLU A 196 21.52 12.29 8.29
CA GLU A 196 21.35 13.57 8.99
C GLU A 196 20.01 14.25 8.66
N ASN A 197 19.58 14.17 7.40
CA ASN A 197 18.26 14.67 7.03
C ASN A 197 17.13 13.89 7.71
N GLU A 198 17.19 12.56 7.77
CA GLU A 198 16.21 11.75 8.49
C GLU A 198 16.17 12.05 9.99
N LEU A 199 17.34 12.24 10.60
CA LEU A 199 17.48 12.56 12.03
C LEU A 199 16.92 13.94 12.41
N SER A 200 16.63 14.78 11.42
CA SER A 200 15.92 16.04 11.67
C SER A 200 14.44 15.85 12.00
N ARG A 201 13.87 14.65 11.76
CA ARG A 201 12.44 14.34 11.97
C ARG A 201 12.19 13.25 13.00
N ARG A 202 13.20 12.45 13.33
CA ARG A 202 13.07 11.32 14.25
C ARG A 202 14.40 10.99 14.92
N SER A 203 14.33 10.23 16.01
CA SER A 203 15.52 9.77 16.70
C SER A 203 16.29 8.73 15.87
N ALA A 204 17.58 8.55 16.19
CA ALA A 204 18.40 7.49 15.59
C ALA A 204 17.82 6.10 15.86
N PHE A 205 17.29 5.88 17.06
CA PHE A 205 16.64 4.62 17.42
C PHE A 205 15.42 4.33 16.55
N GLU A 206 14.54 5.31 16.32
CA GLU A 206 13.37 5.13 15.45
C GLU A 206 13.75 4.89 14.00
N LEU A 207 14.78 5.59 13.50
CA LEU A 207 15.29 5.38 12.15
C LEU A 207 15.84 3.96 11.97
N ASP A 208 16.70 3.50 12.87
CA ASP A 208 17.31 2.18 12.76
C ASP A 208 16.27 1.06 12.93
N ARG A 209 15.31 1.23 13.86
CA ARG A 209 14.20 0.29 14.03
C ARG A 209 13.33 0.21 12.78
N GLY A 210 12.94 1.34 12.20
CA GLY A 210 12.10 1.34 11.00
C GLY A 210 12.81 0.75 9.77
N LEU A 211 14.11 0.99 9.62
CA LEU A 211 14.91 0.38 8.55
C LEU A 211 15.01 -1.15 8.73
N ALA A 212 15.19 -1.62 9.96
CA ALA A 212 15.18 -3.04 10.27
C ALA A 212 13.80 -3.68 9.98
N GLU A 213 12.71 -3.00 10.34
CA GLU A 213 11.35 -3.46 10.06
C GLU A 213 11.09 -3.61 8.55
N ILE A 214 11.50 -2.63 7.73
CA ILE A 214 11.43 -2.74 6.26
C ILE A 214 12.18 -3.98 5.77
N TRP A 215 13.42 -4.17 6.27
CA TRP A 215 14.25 -5.29 5.87
C TRP A 215 13.63 -6.64 6.27
N ASP A 216 13.07 -6.74 7.48
CA ASP A 216 12.42 -7.94 7.98
C ASP A 216 11.19 -8.29 7.13
N VAL A 217 10.39 -7.30 6.74
CA VAL A 217 9.24 -7.51 5.85
C VAL A 217 9.69 -7.93 4.45
N MET A 218 10.71 -7.28 3.88
CA MET A 218 11.26 -7.65 2.56
C MET A 218 11.79 -9.09 2.57
N SER A 219 12.57 -9.45 3.59
CA SER A 219 13.14 -10.79 3.75
C SER A 219 12.05 -11.84 3.94
N SER A 220 11.08 -11.56 4.81
CA SER A 220 9.93 -12.45 5.03
C SER A 220 9.07 -12.63 3.77
N CYS A 221 8.96 -11.59 2.92
CA CYS A 221 8.28 -11.67 1.63
C CYS A 221 9.00 -12.61 0.67
N ILE A 222 10.33 -12.50 0.57
CA ILE A 222 11.16 -13.44 -0.20
C ILE A 222 10.93 -14.87 0.31
N ASP A 223 11.07 -15.11 1.61
CA ASP A 223 10.94 -16.45 2.20
C ASP A 223 9.57 -17.08 1.93
N ARG A 224 8.48 -16.31 2.08
CA ARG A 224 7.13 -16.77 1.72
C ARG A 224 7.02 -17.14 0.24
N GLY A 225 7.53 -16.30 -0.66
CA GLY A 225 7.48 -16.56 -2.09
C GLY A 225 8.32 -17.77 -2.52
N LEU A 226 9.44 -18.05 -1.84
CA LEU A 226 10.29 -19.21 -2.12
C LEU A 226 9.67 -20.54 -1.70
N VAL A 227 8.72 -20.54 -0.76
CA VAL A 227 8.09 -21.80 -0.27
C VAL A 227 6.67 -22.02 -0.79
N THR A 228 6.01 -20.98 -1.31
CA THR A 228 4.61 -21.01 -1.73
C THR A 228 4.46 -21.48 -3.17
N ASP A 229 3.63 -22.51 -3.38
CA ASP A 229 3.24 -23.01 -4.69
C ASP A 229 1.79 -22.56 -5.03
N GLY A 230 1.34 -22.83 -6.25
CA GLY A 230 -0.04 -22.65 -6.67
C GLY A 230 -0.18 -21.78 -7.92
N ILE A 231 -1.42 -21.33 -8.15
CA ILE A 231 -1.80 -20.49 -9.27
C ILE A 231 -2.11 -19.10 -8.73
N LEU A 232 -1.53 -18.06 -9.36
CA LEU A 232 -1.80 -16.67 -9.02
C LEU A 232 -3.27 -16.31 -9.30
N PRO A 233 -3.88 -15.46 -8.46
CA PRO A 233 -5.23 -14.98 -8.69
C PRO A 233 -5.31 -14.08 -9.95
N GLY A 234 -6.54 -13.72 -10.35
CA GLY A 234 -6.77 -12.85 -11.52
C GLY A 234 -7.13 -13.56 -12.83
N GLY A 235 -7.38 -14.87 -12.79
CA GLY A 235 -7.99 -15.61 -13.91
C GLY A 235 -7.08 -15.95 -15.10
N LEU A 236 -5.80 -15.53 -15.06
CA LEU A 236 -4.81 -15.80 -16.12
C LEU A 236 -4.14 -17.19 -16.00
N ASN A 237 -4.47 -17.97 -14.97
CA ASN A 237 -3.91 -19.30 -14.70
C ASN A 237 -2.35 -19.33 -14.67
N VAL A 238 -1.74 -18.25 -14.19
CA VAL A 238 -0.28 -18.14 -14.08
C VAL A 238 0.20 -18.95 -12.88
N LYS A 239 1.04 -19.95 -13.12
CA LYS A 239 1.66 -20.74 -12.03
C LYS A 239 2.77 -19.96 -11.35
N ARG A 240 2.84 -20.09 -10.03
CA ARG A 240 4.03 -19.69 -9.25
C ARG A 240 5.22 -20.55 -9.67
N ARG A 241 6.38 -19.92 -9.81
CA ARG A 241 7.61 -20.55 -10.31
C ARG A 241 8.77 -20.42 -9.33
N ALA A 242 8.73 -19.45 -8.42
CA ALA A 242 9.82 -19.16 -7.50
C ALA A 242 10.23 -20.40 -6.69
N LYS A 243 9.27 -21.11 -6.10
CA LYS A 243 9.50 -22.35 -5.35
C LYS A 243 10.25 -23.41 -6.15
N GLY A 244 9.77 -23.75 -7.35
CA GLY A 244 10.38 -24.81 -8.16
C GLY A 244 11.83 -24.50 -8.57
N ILE A 245 12.10 -23.23 -8.88
CA ILE A 245 13.46 -22.76 -9.19
C ILE A 245 14.34 -22.82 -7.94
N HIS A 246 13.82 -22.35 -6.80
CA HIS A 246 14.53 -22.38 -5.51
C HIS A 246 14.92 -23.80 -5.10
N ASP A 247 13.98 -24.74 -5.15
CA ASP A 247 14.21 -26.13 -4.77
C ASP A 247 15.28 -26.78 -5.69
N SER A 248 15.28 -26.42 -6.98
CA SER A 248 16.32 -26.84 -7.93
C SER A 248 17.70 -26.28 -7.56
N LEU A 249 17.80 -24.97 -7.30
CA LEU A 249 19.05 -24.30 -6.90
C LEU A 249 19.62 -24.82 -5.57
N VAL A 250 18.75 -25.16 -4.62
CA VAL A 250 19.17 -25.78 -3.35
C VAL A 250 19.70 -27.19 -3.58
N SER A 251 19.06 -27.98 -4.45
CA SER A 251 19.49 -29.34 -4.77
C SER A 251 20.86 -29.42 -5.46
N GLU A 252 21.23 -28.36 -6.18
CA GLU A 252 22.53 -28.24 -6.84
C GLU A 252 23.67 -27.84 -5.88
N ARG A 253 23.36 -27.45 -4.63
CA ARG A 253 24.42 -27.09 -3.67
C ARG A 253 25.32 -28.29 -3.38
N GLY A 254 26.62 -28.09 -3.57
CA GLY A 254 27.65 -29.11 -3.26
C GLY A 254 28.04 -30.00 -4.44
N ILE A 255 27.52 -29.75 -5.65
CA ILE A 255 28.06 -30.36 -6.87
C ILE A 255 29.35 -29.64 -7.29
N ASN A 256 30.36 -30.40 -7.74
CA ASN A 256 31.66 -29.85 -8.16
C ASN A 256 31.61 -29.03 -9.48
N LEU A 257 30.43 -28.89 -10.10
CA LEU A 257 30.17 -28.03 -11.25
C LEU A 257 29.15 -26.96 -10.88
N SER A 258 29.58 -25.91 -10.19
CA SER A 258 28.76 -24.70 -10.08
C SER A 258 28.78 -23.98 -11.43
N ALA A 259 27.63 -23.89 -12.10
CA ALA A 259 27.55 -23.18 -13.36
C ALA A 259 27.70 -21.66 -13.12
N PRO A 260 28.38 -20.90 -13.99
CA PRO A 260 28.63 -19.46 -13.75
C PRO A 260 27.36 -18.60 -13.60
N HIS A 261 26.19 -19.10 -14.03
CA HIS A 261 24.92 -18.37 -14.03
C HIS A 261 24.12 -18.51 -12.73
N THR A 262 24.53 -19.36 -11.78
CA THR A 262 23.79 -19.62 -10.54
C THR A 262 23.49 -18.35 -9.73
N ILE A 263 24.38 -17.34 -9.76
CA ILE A 263 24.15 -16.05 -9.09
C ILE A 263 22.94 -15.31 -9.71
N ASN A 264 22.81 -15.34 -11.04
CA ASN A 264 21.69 -14.71 -11.74
C ASN A 264 20.38 -15.43 -11.43
N ASP A 265 20.41 -16.75 -11.28
CA ASP A 265 19.22 -17.53 -10.93
C ASP A 265 18.75 -17.23 -9.50
N TRP A 266 19.68 -17.08 -8.55
CA TRP A 266 19.35 -16.63 -7.20
C TRP A 266 18.74 -15.22 -7.18
N MET A 267 19.30 -14.26 -7.92
CA MET A 267 18.69 -12.93 -8.03
C MET A 267 17.29 -12.98 -8.67
N SER A 268 17.13 -13.78 -9.73
CA SER A 268 15.86 -13.93 -10.43
C SER A 268 14.81 -14.59 -9.54
N VAL A 269 15.18 -15.61 -8.77
CA VAL A 269 14.23 -16.32 -7.90
C VAL A 269 13.74 -15.44 -6.75
N TYR A 270 14.60 -14.59 -6.17
CA TYR A 270 14.18 -13.62 -5.14
C TYR A 270 13.23 -12.58 -5.71
N ALA A 271 13.52 -12.03 -6.89
CA ALA A 271 12.62 -11.08 -7.55
C ALA A 271 11.27 -11.73 -7.88
N MET A 272 11.27 -12.94 -8.43
CA MET A 272 10.05 -13.69 -8.73
C MET A 272 9.26 -14.00 -7.47
N ALA A 273 9.90 -14.42 -6.38
CA ALA A 273 9.26 -14.70 -5.10
C ALA A 273 8.47 -13.47 -4.60
N VAL A 274 9.09 -12.30 -4.60
CA VAL A 274 8.45 -11.04 -4.17
C VAL A 274 7.31 -10.64 -5.11
N ASN A 275 7.51 -10.72 -6.43
CA ASN A 275 6.48 -10.35 -7.40
C ASN A 275 5.29 -11.32 -7.40
N GLU A 276 5.51 -12.61 -7.14
CA GLU A 276 4.45 -13.61 -6.98
C GLU A 276 3.64 -13.38 -5.69
N GLU A 277 4.31 -13.04 -4.57
CA GLU A 277 3.63 -12.62 -3.34
C GLU A 277 2.81 -11.35 -3.53
N ASN A 278 3.38 -10.35 -4.21
CA ASN A 278 2.67 -9.12 -4.56
C ASN A 278 1.41 -9.43 -5.38
N ALA A 279 1.54 -10.20 -6.45
CA ALA A 279 0.43 -10.57 -7.33
C ALA A 279 -0.68 -11.35 -6.60
N ALA A 280 -0.32 -12.08 -5.53
CA ALA A 280 -1.27 -12.82 -4.69
C ALA A 280 -1.92 -11.97 -3.60
N GLY A 281 -1.59 -10.68 -3.48
CA GLY A 281 -2.12 -9.80 -2.42
C GLY A 281 -1.44 -9.99 -1.06
N GLY A 282 -0.23 -10.55 -1.05
CA GLY A 282 0.59 -10.70 0.16
C GLY A 282 1.13 -9.37 0.67
N GLN A 283 1.66 -9.40 1.89
CA GLN A 283 2.37 -8.25 2.47
C GLN A 283 3.68 -8.02 1.73
N VAL A 284 3.92 -6.78 1.30
CA VAL A 284 5.09 -6.37 0.51
C VAL A 284 5.60 -5.01 1.01
N VAL A 285 6.80 -4.63 0.61
CA VAL A 285 7.31 -3.26 0.81
C VAL A 285 7.43 -2.59 -0.55
N THR A 286 6.94 -1.37 -0.65
CA THR A 286 7.09 -0.58 -1.87
C THR A 286 8.57 -0.21 -2.07
N ALA A 287 9.02 -0.05 -3.32
CA ALA A 287 10.42 0.22 -3.63
C ALA A 287 10.60 1.09 -4.89
N PRO A 288 9.96 2.28 -4.97
CA PRO A 288 9.15 2.96 -3.95
C PRO A 288 7.64 2.69 -4.02
#